data_AF-A0A6L9K7H3-F1
#
_entry.id   AF-A0A6L9K7H3-F1
#
_cell.length_a   1.000
_cell.length_b   1.000
_cell.length_c   1.000
_cell.angle_alpha   90.00
_cell.angle_beta   90.00
_cell.angle_gamma   90.00
#
_symmetry.space_group_name_H-M   'P 1'
#
loop_
_entity.id
_entity.type
_entity.pdbx_description
1 polymer ?
#
loop_
_entity_poly.entity_id
_entity_poly.type
_entity_poly.pdbx_seq_one_letter_code
_entity_poly.pdbx_strand_id
1 'polypeptide(L)'
;MKTKIFSFVVLGLSLILIGCETIVLEKPAEPLKKELFSGYVQKGPFINGSSVIISELDTLLDQTGRSYSTTVSNNSGSFEQKKIELVSKYVQLKADGYYFNEVSGESSTGQLTLYALADVSVVNSANINVLTHLEKSRVEYLVQENKITFAAAKKQAQTEVLQIFNLTLPSDSTSESLNLSGNGEDNAILLAVSCILQGQLSTADMSELMANIIADIKTDGKLDDASLGSAMINNAKFISLPSVREHLVAKYTELGLNNVKIPDFESKVQEFISKTIYTQTKMITYPDRGDSGINILSDSITSIHPRDFYSSTTVYYSMTANLPQGTSLRVVLKGSKWYYRAIPVPVNWTVGIYDESSKVQEFSVNKNNTPNDIAMLFDAGTVTIEYYENGAITPTRVKQLNVSDPAPIVNFITYPLTGKAGENILNDSLQITRSGKVYSIKAEVPQGKSLRIVLKGGTWVLTDFVPLNWTIGTYNTASKSQEFTVTDSNKPTDMSITFTSSGTYTVEYYENGAIVPTRIRQFIRS
;
A
#
# COMPACT_ATOMS: atom_id res chain seq x y z
N MET A 1 -44.71 -80.50 71.13
CA MET A 1 -44.73 -79.01 71.14
C MET A 1 -45.47 -78.57 69.88
N LYS A 2 -46.57 -77.80 69.95
CA LYS A 2 -46.61 -76.32 70.16
C LYS A 2 -45.71 -75.59 69.12
N THR A 3 -46.19 -74.73 68.20
CA THR A 3 -47.53 -74.14 67.97
C THR A 3 -47.64 -73.46 66.57
N LYS A 4 -48.71 -73.71 65.80
CA LYS A 4 -49.41 -72.82 64.80
C LYS A 4 -48.67 -72.33 63.51
N ILE A 5 -49.23 -72.50 62.28
CA ILE A 5 -50.31 -71.72 61.57
C ILE A 5 -49.78 -70.32 61.15
N PHE A 6 -49.89 -69.76 59.93
CA PHE A 6 -50.69 -69.99 58.69
C PHE A 6 -49.90 -69.40 57.46
N SER A 7 -50.31 -69.33 56.17
CA SER A 7 -51.52 -69.70 55.39
C SER A 7 -51.18 -69.87 53.87
N PHE A 8 -52.20 -70.00 53.01
CA PHE A 8 -52.22 -69.97 51.53
C PHE A 8 -52.14 -68.55 50.91
N VAL A 9 -51.56 -68.40 49.71
CA VAL A 9 -52.19 -67.77 48.51
C VAL A 9 -51.62 -68.41 47.23
N VAL A 10 -52.49 -68.71 46.26
CA VAL A 10 -52.16 -69.14 44.88
C VAL A 10 -52.50 -67.99 43.93
N LEU A 11 -51.62 -67.59 43.02
CA LEU A 11 -52.01 -66.99 41.72
C LEU A 11 -50.86 -66.82 40.71
N GLY A 12 -51.19 -66.92 39.42
CA GLY A 12 -50.65 -66.00 38.40
C GLY A 12 -49.43 -66.45 37.59
N LEU A 13 -49.64 -67.31 36.59
CA LEU A 13 -48.72 -67.46 35.46
C LEU A 13 -48.71 -66.14 34.64
N SER A 14 -47.53 -65.54 34.42
CA SER A 14 -47.35 -64.42 33.50
C SER A 14 -46.03 -64.59 32.74
N LEU A 15 -46.12 -65.00 31.46
CA LEU A 15 -44.98 -64.95 30.54
C LEU A 15 -44.79 -63.50 30.10
N ILE A 16 -43.70 -62.87 30.56
CA ILE A 16 -43.25 -61.60 30.01
C ILE A 16 -42.50 -61.90 28.71
N LEU A 17 -43.17 -61.71 27.58
CA LEU A 17 -42.53 -61.60 26.27
C LEU A 17 -41.70 -60.32 26.24
N ILE A 18 -40.39 -60.45 26.40
CA ILE A 18 -39.45 -59.34 26.16
C ILE A 18 -39.46 -59.06 24.67
N GLY A 19 -39.95 -57.88 24.30
CA GLY A 19 -40.00 -57.43 22.91
C GLY A 19 -38.60 -57.29 22.33
N CYS A 20 -38.41 -57.84 21.12
CA CYS A 20 -37.23 -57.55 20.33
C CYS A 20 -37.35 -56.12 19.80
N GLU A 21 -36.61 -55.17 20.38
CA GLU A 21 -36.42 -53.87 19.74
C GLU A 21 -35.67 -54.12 18.42
N THR A 22 -36.38 -53.94 17.31
CA THR A 22 -35.76 -53.90 15.99
C THR A 22 -34.81 -52.72 15.96
N ILE A 23 -33.52 -52.99 16.06
CA ILE A 23 -32.46 -52.04 15.74
C ILE A 23 -32.70 -51.61 14.29
N VAL A 24 -33.25 -50.41 14.10
CA VAL A 24 -33.28 -49.75 12.81
C VAL A 24 -31.85 -49.36 12.52
N LEU A 25 -31.12 -50.26 11.86
CA LEU A 25 -29.88 -49.91 11.18
C LEU A 25 -30.26 -48.85 10.15
N GLU A 26 -29.91 -47.59 10.41
CA GLU A 26 -30.02 -46.54 9.42
C GLU A 26 -29.30 -47.02 8.16
N LYS A 27 -30.03 -47.06 7.04
CA LYS A 27 -29.45 -47.41 5.75
C LYS A 27 -28.27 -46.46 5.53
N PRO A 28 -27.04 -46.97 5.26
CA PRO A 28 -25.90 -46.11 5.00
C PRO A 28 -26.27 -45.09 3.93
N ALA A 29 -26.00 -43.81 4.20
CA ALA A 29 -26.28 -42.74 3.25
C ALA A 29 -25.66 -43.10 1.90
N GLU A 30 -26.47 -43.08 0.84
CA GLU A 30 -25.97 -43.44 -0.48
C GLU A 30 -24.89 -42.45 -0.90
N PRO A 31 -23.72 -42.92 -1.36
CA PRO A 31 -22.61 -42.03 -1.66
C PRO A 31 -22.98 -41.09 -2.80
N LEU A 32 -22.79 -39.79 -2.57
CA LEU A 32 -22.86 -38.74 -3.55
C LEU A 32 -21.75 -38.96 -4.60
N LYS A 33 -22.15 -39.33 -5.82
CA LYS A 33 -21.22 -39.57 -6.93
C LYS A 33 -21.17 -38.39 -7.89
N LYS A 34 -19.98 -38.06 -8.37
CA LYS A 34 -19.73 -37.04 -9.40
C LYS A 34 -18.80 -37.63 -10.45
N GLU A 35 -19.34 -37.88 -11.65
CA GLU A 35 -18.54 -38.40 -12.79
C GLU A 35 -17.42 -37.44 -13.19
N LEU A 36 -17.72 -36.14 -13.16
CA LEU A 36 -16.79 -35.05 -13.37
C LEU A 36 -17.07 -33.94 -12.35
N PHE A 37 -16.01 -33.41 -11.76
CA PHE A 37 -16.01 -32.19 -10.96
C PHE A 37 -14.90 -31.27 -11.47
N SER A 38 -15.17 -29.98 -11.62
CA SER A 38 -14.21 -29.03 -12.23
C SER A 38 -14.22 -27.66 -11.58
N GLY A 39 -13.31 -26.78 -12.01
CA GLY A 39 -13.30 -25.39 -11.59
C GLY A 39 -12.07 -24.66 -12.09
N TYR A 40 -11.88 -23.45 -11.58
CA TYR A 40 -10.73 -22.59 -11.84
C TYR A 40 -10.06 -22.17 -10.52
N VAL A 41 -8.74 -22.03 -10.53
CA VAL A 41 -7.96 -21.43 -9.43
C VAL A 41 -7.46 -20.06 -9.87
N GLN A 42 -7.93 -19.01 -9.20
CA GLN A 42 -7.89 -17.65 -9.72
C GLN A 42 -7.67 -16.56 -8.66
N LYS A 43 -6.50 -15.93 -8.74
CA LYS A 43 -6.18 -14.59 -8.19
C LYS A 43 -5.76 -13.71 -9.37
N GLY A 44 -4.77 -14.16 -10.13
CA GLY A 44 -4.91 -14.34 -11.57
C GLY A 44 -4.93 -15.84 -11.89
N PRO A 45 -5.01 -16.29 -13.15
CA PRO A 45 -4.99 -17.72 -13.45
C PRO A 45 -3.72 -18.39 -12.89
N PHE A 46 -3.91 -19.47 -12.14
CA PHE A 46 -2.80 -20.31 -11.67
C PHE A 46 -2.15 -21.05 -12.85
N ILE A 47 -0.84 -21.30 -12.77
CA ILE A 47 -0.11 -21.95 -13.84
C ILE A 47 -0.40 -23.46 -13.90
N ASN A 48 -0.24 -24.04 -15.10
CA ASN A 48 -0.31 -25.48 -15.32
C ASN A 48 0.61 -26.25 -14.34
N GLY A 49 0.11 -27.34 -13.77
CA GLY A 49 0.82 -28.15 -12.76
C GLY A 49 0.66 -27.68 -11.31
N SER A 50 -0.01 -26.55 -11.04
CA SER A 50 -0.37 -26.15 -9.67
C SER A 50 -1.25 -27.23 -9.02
N SER A 51 -1.03 -27.52 -7.73
CA SER A 51 -1.72 -28.60 -7.02
C SER A 51 -3.13 -28.18 -6.62
N VAL A 52 -4.10 -29.11 -6.72
CA VAL A 52 -5.45 -28.95 -6.20
C VAL A 52 -5.84 -30.20 -5.40
N ILE A 53 -6.23 -30.01 -4.14
CA ILE A 53 -6.69 -31.06 -3.23
C ILE A 53 -8.15 -30.78 -2.87
N ILE A 54 -9.00 -31.78 -3.07
CA ILE A 54 -10.42 -31.75 -2.70
C ILE A 54 -10.59 -32.70 -1.51
N SER A 55 -10.78 -32.15 -0.32
CA SER A 55 -11.00 -32.92 0.92
C SER A 55 -12.49 -32.97 1.24
N GLU A 56 -13.02 -34.15 1.54
CA GLU A 56 -14.36 -34.32 2.09
C GLU A 56 -14.42 -33.77 3.53
N LEU A 57 -15.49 -33.04 3.84
CA LEU A 57 -15.77 -32.51 5.17
C LEU A 57 -17.08 -33.07 5.72
N ASP A 58 -17.20 -33.23 7.03
CA ASP A 58 -18.45 -33.59 7.69
C ASP A 58 -19.41 -32.38 7.84
N THR A 59 -20.47 -32.53 8.64
CA THR A 59 -21.47 -31.47 8.90
C THR A 59 -20.97 -30.35 9.81
N LEU A 60 -19.86 -30.53 10.52
CA LEU A 60 -19.16 -29.52 11.31
C LEU A 60 -17.96 -28.92 10.55
N LEU A 61 -17.77 -29.31 9.28
CA LEU A 61 -16.67 -28.92 8.40
C LEU A 61 -15.31 -29.52 8.77
N ASP A 62 -15.28 -30.57 9.60
CA ASP A 62 -14.05 -31.31 9.91
C ASP A 62 -13.74 -32.33 8.80
N GLN A 63 -12.45 -32.55 8.52
CA GLN A 63 -12.04 -33.47 7.44
C GLN A 63 -12.31 -34.92 7.79
N THR A 64 -12.99 -35.66 6.90
CA THR A 64 -13.31 -37.09 7.10
C THR A 64 -12.11 -38.02 6.84
N GLY A 65 -11.01 -37.49 6.32
CA GLY A 65 -9.85 -38.25 5.84
C GLY A 65 -9.96 -38.71 4.38
N ARG A 66 -11.10 -38.53 3.71
CA ARG A 66 -11.22 -38.78 2.26
C ARG A 66 -10.78 -37.55 1.47
N SER A 67 -9.83 -37.73 0.56
CA SER A 67 -9.34 -36.64 -0.30
C SER A 67 -9.01 -37.11 -1.72
N TYR A 68 -9.21 -36.23 -2.69
CA TYR A 68 -8.80 -36.38 -4.08
C TYR A 68 -7.73 -35.33 -4.40
N SER A 69 -6.77 -35.69 -5.25
CA SER A 69 -5.71 -34.78 -5.69
C SER A 69 -5.65 -34.75 -7.20
N THR A 70 -5.66 -33.53 -7.75
CA THR A 70 -5.50 -33.23 -9.17
C THR A 70 -4.56 -32.04 -9.33
N THR A 71 -4.36 -31.59 -10.57
CA THR A 71 -3.58 -30.40 -10.87
C THR A 71 -4.37 -29.46 -11.78
N VAL A 72 -4.04 -28.18 -11.74
CA VAL A 72 -4.39 -27.23 -12.79
C VAL A 72 -3.84 -27.77 -14.11
N SER A 73 -4.73 -27.94 -15.09
CA SER A 73 -4.49 -28.63 -16.36
C SER A 73 -3.94 -27.74 -17.47
N ASN A 74 -4.09 -26.42 -17.33
CA ASN A 74 -3.64 -25.43 -18.30
C ASN A 74 -3.50 -24.03 -17.64
N ASN A 75 -2.83 -23.11 -18.33
CA ASN A 75 -2.50 -21.77 -17.82
C ASN A 75 -3.71 -20.79 -17.70
N SER A 76 -4.96 -21.26 -17.82
CA SER A 76 -6.16 -20.48 -17.42
C SER A 76 -6.58 -20.73 -15.96
N GLY A 77 -5.87 -21.59 -15.23
CA GLY A 77 -6.21 -21.99 -13.86
C GLY A 77 -7.22 -23.14 -13.77
N SER A 78 -7.68 -23.71 -14.89
CA SER A 78 -8.69 -24.75 -14.93
C SER A 78 -8.20 -26.11 -14.39
N PHE A 79 -8.99 -26.78 -13.56
CA PHE A 79 -8.75 -28.15 -13.09
C PHE A 79 -9.98 -29.05 -13.30
N GLU A 80 -9.74 -30.36 -13.38
CA GLU A 80 -10.77 -31.40 -13.42
C GLU A 80 -10.39 -32.55 -12.47
N GLN A 81 -11.39 -33.16 -11.83
CA GLN A 81 -11.30 -34.43 -11.13
C GLN A 81 -12.47 -35.32 -11.58
N LYS A 82 -12.16 -36.56 -11.95
CA LYS A 82 -13.17 -37.54 -12.41
C LYS A 82 -13.49 -38.53 -11.30
N LYS A 83 -14.73 -39.04 -11.30
CA LYS A 83 -15.21 -40.11 -10.41
C LYS A 83 -14.95 -39.85 -8.92
N ILE A 84 -15.48 -38.73 -8.42
CA ILE A 84 -15.53 -38.45 -6.99
C ILE A 84 -16.70 -39.23 -6.37
N GLU A 85 -16.48 -39.89 -5.24
CA GLU A 85 -17.51 -40.52 -4.42
C GLU A 85 -17.38 -40.01 -2.99
N LEU A 86 -18.40 -39.33 -2.48
CA LEU A 86 -18.43 -38.75 -1.13
C LEU A 86 -19.60 -39.36 -0.34
N VAL A 87 -19.47 -39.45 0.97
CA VAL A 87 -20.58 -39.69 1.91
C VAL A 87 -21.19 -38.35 2.33
N SER A 88 -20.38 -37.31 2.49
CA SER A 88 -20.82 -35.94 2.78
C SER A 88 -20.95 -35.10 1.51
N LYS A 89 -21.77 -34.06 1.58
CA LYS A 89 -21.92 -33.07 0.49
C LYS A 89 -20.98 -31.87 0.62
N TYR A 90 -20.23 -31.75 1.70
CA TYR A 90 -19.31 -30.62 1.92
C TYR A 90 -17.88 -30.97 1.55
N VAL A 91 -17.19 -30.05 0.90
CA VAL A 91 -15.76 -30.20 0.54
C VAL A 91 -14.97 -28.92 0.83
N GLN A 92 -13.72 -29.11 1.26
CA GLN A 92 -12.69 -28.07 1.19
C GLN A 92 -11.89 -28.29 -0.08
N LEU A 93 -11.78 -27.26 -0.90
CA LEU A 93 -10.78 -27.20 -1.94
C LEU A 93 -9.57 -26.43 -1.40
N LYS A 94 -8.36 -26.95 -1.64
CA LYS A 94 -7.08 -26.28 -1.42
C LYS A 94 -6.33 -26.27 -2.74
N ALA A 95 -5.91 -25.10 -3.20
CA ALA A 95 -4.96 -24.98 -4.30
C ALA A 95 -3.63 -24.40 -3.83
N ASP A 96 -2.54 -24.81 -4.47
CA ASP A 96 -1.19 -24.34 -4.17
C ASP A 96 -0.34 -24.27 -5.45
N GLY A 97 0.28 -23.13 -5.71
CA GLY A 97 1.09 -22.94 -6.91
C GLY A 97 1.41 -21.48 -7.23
N TYR A 98 2.06 -21.28 -8.38
CA TYR A 98 2.34 -19.94 -8.91
C TYR A 98 1.15 -19.43 -9.73
N TYR A 99 1.01 -18.11 -9.82
CA TYR A 99 -0.11 -17.44 -10.47
C TYR A 99 0.37 -16.33 -11.38
N PHE A 100 -0.43 -15.97 -12.39
CA PHE A 100 -0.22 -14.74 -13.14
C PHE A 100 -0.62 -13.52 -12.28
N ASN A 101 0.31 -12.61 -12.03
CA ASN A 101 0.05 -11.35 -11.33
C ASN A 101 -0.41 -10.30 -12.33
N GLU A 102 -1.71 -10.01 -12.34
CA GLU A 102 -2.34 -9.04 -13.23
C GLU A 102 -1.81 -7.60 -13.04
N VAL A 103 -1.28 -7.26 -11.86
CA VAL A 103 -0.72 -5.92 -11.60
C VAL A 103 0.67 -5.76 -12.22
N SER A 104 1.55 -6.76 -12.10
CA SER A 104 2.90 -6.68 -12.69
C SER A 104 2.95 -7.16 -14.15
N GLY A 105 1.96 -7.93 -14.61
CA GLY A 105 1.95 -8.54 -15.95
C GLY A 105 2.85 -9.77 -16.06
N GLU A 106 3.35 -10.30 -14.94
CA GLU A 106 4.32 -11.39 -14.89
C GLU A 106 3.80 -12.58 -14.06
N SER A 107 4.50 -13.72 -14.11
CA SER A 107 4.22 -14.82 -13.17
C SER A 107 4.74 -14.46 -11.78
N SER A 108 4.06 -14.93 -10.74
CA SER A 108 4.45 -14.70 -9.35
C SER A 108 5.84 -15.27 -9.05
N THR A 109 6.61 -14.58 -8.19
CA THR A 109 7.95 -15.02 -7.77
C THR A 109 7.89 -16.03 -6.63
N GLY A 110 6.74 -16.16 -5.96
CA GLY A 110 6.44 -17.17 -4.95
C GLY A 110 5.15 -17.93 -5.25
N GLN A 111 4.96 -19.04 -4.55
CA GLN A 111 3.69 -19.77 -4.56
C GLN A 111 2.67 -19.11 -3.62
N LEU A 112 1.40 -19.30 -3.93
CA LEU A 112 0.26 -18.89 -3.10
C LEU A 112 -0.62 -20.11 -2.85
N THR A 113 -1.05 -20.28 -1.60
CA THR A 113 -2.10 -21.23 -1.24
C THR A 113 -3.44 -20.50 -1.16
N LEU A 114 -4.48 -21.02 -1.82
CA LEU A 114 -5.87 -20.54 -1.70
C LEU A 114 -6.80 -21.68 -1.29
N TYR A 115 -7.93 -21.32 -0.67
CA TYR A 115 -8.93 -22.27 -0.19
C TYR A 115 -10.33 -21.89 -0.66
N ALA A 116 -11.24 -22.87 -0.70
CA ALA A 116 -12.68 -22.67 -0.89
C ALA A 116 -13.46 -23.73 -0.11
N LEU A 117 -14.72 -23.43 0.21
CA LEU A 117 -15.64 -24.33 0.91
C LEU A 117 -16.95 -24.42 0.12
N ALA A 118 -17.31 -25.61 -0.34
CA ALA A 118 -18.45 -25.81 -1.23
C ALA A 118 -19.41 -26.91 -0.73
N ASP A 119 -20.72 -26.70 -0.95
CA ASP A 119 -21.74 -27.74 -0.93
C ASP A 119 -21.90 -28.28 -2.35
N VAL A 120 -21.37 -29.49 -2.59
CA VAL A 120 -21.36 -30.13 -3.91
C VAL A 120 -22.55 -31.06 -4.13
N SER A 121 -23.62 -30.96 -3.34
CA SER A 121 -24.84 -31.77 -3.57
C SER A 121 -25.38 -31.59 -5.00
N VAL A 122 -25.67 -30.34 -5.40
CA VAL A 122 -26.30 -30.01 -6.70
C VAL A 122 -25.32 -29.48 -7.75
N VAL A 123 -24.16 -28.95 -7.36
CA VAL A 123 -23.15 -28.44 -8.31
C VAL A 123 -22.13 -29.50 -8.71
N ASN A 124 -21.58 -29.37 -9.92
CA ASN A 124 -20.46 -30.19 -10.41
C ASN A 124 -19.18 -29.35 -10.59
N SER A 125 -19.15 -28.15 -10.04
CA SER A 125 -17.99 -27.25 -10.13
C SER A 125 -17.92 -26.28 -8.97
N ALA A 126 -16.72 -25.91 -8.57
CA ALA A 126 -16.46 -24.80 -7.64
C ALA A 126 -15.08 -24.19 -7.94
N ASN A 127 -15.02 -22.85 -8.04
CA ASN A 127 -13.77 -22.13 -8.24
C ASN A 127 -13.12 -21.78 -6.90
N ILE A 128 -11.80 -21.62 -6.92
CA ILE A 128 -10.97 -21.26 -5.78
C ILE A 128 -10.38 -19.88 -6.07
N ASN A 129 -10.69 -18.87 -5.27
CA ASN A 129 -10.25 -17.51 -5.50
C ASN A 129 -10.00 -16.72 -4.20
N VAL A 130 -9.67 -15.44 -4.32
CA VAL A 130 -9.37 -14.60 -3.16
C VAL A 130 -10.56 -14.42 -2.21
N LEU A 131 -11.80 -14.36 -2.73
CA LEU A 131 -13.01 -14.24 -1.89
C LEU A 131 -13.30 -15.54 -1.14
N THR A 132 -13.25 -16.70 -1.83
CA THR A 132 -13.44 -18.02 -1.19
C THR A 132 -12.38 -18.29 -0.12
N HIS A 133 -11.17 -17.73 -0.30
CA HIS A 133 -10.09 -17.85 0.67
C HIS A 133 -10.31 -16.96 1.90
N LEU A 134 -10.66 -15.68 1.70
CA LEU A 134 -10.93 -14.73 2.79
C LEU A 134 -12.09 -15.18 3.68
N GLU A 135 -13.19 -15.67 3.09
CA GLU A 135 -14.38 -16.05 3.85
C GLU A 135 -14.22 -17.41 4.59
N LYS A 136 -13.22 -18.22 4.24
CA LYS A 136 -13.08 -19.62 4.66
C LYS A 136 -13.18 -19.81 6.18
N SER A 137 -12.30 -19.16 6.95
CA SER A 137 -12.27 -19.30 8.41
C SER A 137 -13.46 -18.66 9.10
N ARG A 138 -14.13 -17.70 8.46
CA ARG A 138 -15.37 -17.11 8.93
C ARG A 138 -16.55 -18.07 8.78
N VAL A 139 -16.63 -18.78 7.65
CA VAL A 139 -17.63 -19.85 7.44
C VAL A 139 -17.43 -20.99 8.45
N GLU A 140 -16.19 -21.42 8.68
CA GLU A 140 -15.86 -22.43 9.71
C GLU A 140 -16.36 -21.98 11.09
N TYR A 141 -16.00 -20.77 11.54
CA TYR A 141 -16.44 -20.22 12.82
C TYR A 141 -17.98 -20.13 12.94
N LEU A 142 -18.66 -19.69 11.88
CA LEU A 142 -20.12 -19.57 11.88
C LEU A 142 -20.85 -20.93 11.98
N VAL A 143 -20.33 -21.98 11.34
CA VAL A 143 -20.91 -23.33 11.45
C VAL A 143 -20.52 -23.99 12.77
N GLN A 144 -19.26 -23.89 13.17
CA GLN A 144 -18.71 -24.61 14.33
C GLN A 144 -19.10 -23.96 15.66
N GLU A 145 -19.01 -22.64 15.80
CA GLU A 145 -19.30 -21.95 17.07
C GLU A 145 -20.73 -21.41 17.09
N ASN A 146 -21.14 -20.67 16.06
CA ASN A 146 -22.47 -20.05 16.03
C ASN A 146 -23.60 -21.03 15.63
N LYS A 147 -23.27 -22.27 15.24
CA LYS A 147 -24.20 -23.34 14.86
C LYS A 147 -25.21 -22.97 13.76
N ILE A 148 -24.87 -22.03 12.88
CA ILE A 148 -25.73 -21.70 11.73
C ILE A 148 -25.48 -22.64 10.56
N THR A 149 -26.45 -22.77 9.66
CA THR A 149 -26.34 -23.70 8.52
C THR A 149 -25.24 -23.25 7.55
N PHE A 150 -24.58 -24.20 6.89
CA PHE A 150 -23.52 -23.91 5.91
C PHE A 150 -23.93 -22.86 4.87
N ALA A 151 -25.13 -22.96 4.29
CA ALA A 151 -25.63 -21.99 3.31
C ALA A 151 -25.82 -20.57 3.90
N ALA A 152 -26.26 -20.46 5.16
CA ALA A 152 -26.35 -19.18 5.85
C ALA A 152 -24.96 -18.61 6.19
N ALA A 153 -24.04 -19.46 6.69
CA ALA A 153 -22.66 -19.10 6.96
C ALA A 153 -21.93 -18.58 5.72
N LYS A 154 -22.07 -19.27 4.59
CA LYS A 154 -21.56 -18.85 3.28
C LYS A 154 -22.07 -17.48 2.88
N LYS A 155 -23.39 -17.26 2.91
CA LYS A 155 -24.00 -15.97 2.53
C LYS A 155 -23.58 -14.83 3.47
N GLN A 156 -23.49 -15.09 4.77
CA GLN A 156 -23.06 -14.12 5.75
C GLN A 156 -21.59 -13.74 5.55
N ALA A 157 -20.68 -14.72 5.53
CA ALA A 157 -19.25 -14.50 5.39
C ALA A 157 -18.88 -13.80 4.06
N GLN A 158 -19.52 -14.19 2.95
CA GLN A 158 -19.38 -13.52 1.65
C GLN A 158 -19.79 -12.04 1.74
N THR A 159 -20.90 -11.74 2.43
CA THR A 159 -21.39 -10.37 2.59
C THR A 159 -20.46 -9.54 3.47
N GLU A 160 -20.01 -10.10 4.60
CA GLU A 160 -19.06 -9.48 5.53
C GLU A 160 -17.73 -9.18 4.83
N VAL A 161 -17.15 -10.14 4.09
CA VAL A 161 -15.91 -9.94 3.32
C VAL A 161 -16.06 -8.84 2.27
N LEU A 162 -17.17 -8.78 1.54
CA LEU A 162 -17.38 -7.76 0.51
C LEU A 162 -17.61 -6.36 1.08
N GLN A 163 -18.20 -6.25 2.29
CA GLN A 163 -18.39 -4.98 2.99
C GLN A 163 -17.05 -4.29 3.34
N ILE A 164 -15.99 -5.05 3.62
CA ILE A 164 -14.62 -4.53 3.81
C ILE A 164 -14.17 -3.70 2.58
N PHE A 165 -14.55 -4.15 1.38
CA PHE A 165 -14.24 -3.47 0.11
C PHE A 165 -15.31 -2.46 -0.31
N ASN A 166 -16.37 -2.26 0.48
CA ASN A 166 -17.54 -1.44 0.13
C ASN A 166 -18.24 -1.90 -1.17
N LEU A 167 -18.17 -3.21 -1.46
CA LEU A 167 -18.77 -3.87 -2.63
C LEU A 167 -19.91 -4.81 -2.22
N THR A 168 -20.73 -5.21 -3.19
CA THR A 168 -21.82 -6.20 -3.01
C THR A 168 -21.99 -7.03 -4.26
N LEU A 169 -22.10 -8.35 -4.12
CA LEU A 169 -22.46 -9.26 -5.21
C LEU A 169 -23.98 -9.30 -5.44
N PRO A 170 -24.45 -9.64 -6.66
CA PRO A 170 -25.84 -10.01 -6.90
C PRO A 170 -26.30 -11.15 -5.99
N SER A 171 -27.59 -11.17 -5.61
CA SER A 171 -28.15 -12.11 -4.64
C SER A 171 -27.96 -13.60 -4.96
N ASP A 172 -27.82 -13.94 -6.24
CA ASP A 172 -27.71 -15.31 -6.75
C ASP A 172 -26.25 -15.71 -7.04
N SER A 173 -25.29 -14.78 -6.94
CA SER A 173 -23.85 -15.04 -7.16
C SER A 173 -23.18 -15.52 -5.88
N THR A 174 -22.35 -16.56 -5.98
CA THR A 174 -21.53 -17.09 -4.88
C THR A 174 -20.04 -16.92 -5.16
N SER A 175 -19.21 -16.78 -4.12
CA SER A 175 -17.75 -16.70 -4.24
C SER A 175 -17.15 -17.81 -5.13
N GLU A 176 -17.60 -19.07 -5.00
CA GLU A 176 -17.17 -20.22 -5.83
C GLU A 176 -17.66 -20.18 -7.30
N SER A 177 -18.67 -19.38 -7.63
CA SER A 177 -19.19 -19.28 -9.01
C SER A 177 -18.42 -18.28 -9.88
N LEU A 178 -17.67 -17.35 -9.25
CA LEU A 178 -16.97 -16.28 -9.94
C LEU A 178 -15.76 -16.76 -10.72
N ASN A 179 -15.53 -16.18 -11.90
CA ASN A 179 -14.47 -16.52 -12.83
C ASN A 179 -13.89 -15.25 -13.48
N LEU A 180 -12.58 -15.01 -13.33
CA LEU A 180 -11.87 -13.85 -13.88
C LEU A 180 -11.85 -13.78 -15.42
N SER A 181 -12.01 -14.91 -16.12
CA SER A 181 -12.18 -14.93 -17.58
C SER A 181 -13.65 -14.88 -18.00
N GLY A 182 -14.57 -14.75 -17.05
CA GLY A 182 -16.01 -14.61 -17.27
C GLY A 182 -16.44 -13.17 -17.49
N ASN A 183 -17.53 -12.99 -18.22
CA ASN A 183 -18.23 -11.71 -18.33
C ASN A 183 -19.13 -11.53 -17.09
N GLY A 184 -19.34 -10.30 -16.62
CA GLY A 184 -20.29 -9.99 -15.54
C GLY A 184 -19.80 -8.93 -14.57
N GLU A 185 -20.72 -8.29 -13.87
CA GLU A 185 -20.39 -7.31 -12.81
C GLU A 185 -19.82 -8.01 -11.57
N ASP A 186 -20.29 -9.22 -11.28
CA ASP A 186 -19.80 -10.10 -10.24
C ASP A 186 -18.33 -10.53 -10.46
N ASN A 187 -17.96 -10.81 -11.71
CA ASN A 187 -16.59 -11.11 -12.10
C ASN A 187 -15.68 -9.86 -12.05
N ALA A 188 -16.21 -8.65 -12.27
CA ALA A 188 -15.50 -7.39 -12.02
C ALA A 188 -15.20 -7.17 -10.53
N ILE A 189 -16.13 -7.54 -9.64
CA ILE A 189 -15.93 -7.47 -8.19
C ILE A 189 -14.78 -8.38 -7.74
N LEU A 190 -14.73 -9.63 -8.23
CA LEU A 190 -13.61 -10.52 -7.93
C LEU A 190 -12.26 -9.94 -8.38
N LEU A 191 -12.20 -9.41 -9.61
CA LEU A 191 -10.98 -8.82 -10.15
C LEU A 191 -10.55 -7.57 -9.36
N ALA A 192 -11.49 -6.69 -8.99
CA ALA A 192 -11.21 -5.51 -8.18
C ALA A 192 -10.64 -5.89 -6.80
N VAL A 193 -11.24 -6.86 -6.11
CA VAL A 193 -10.74 -7.36 -4.82
C VAL A 193 -9.34 -7.97 -4.96
N SER A 194 -9.09 -8.75 -6.02
CA SER A 194 -7.76 -9.31 -6.31
C SER A 194 -6.69 -8.21 -6.50
N CYS A 195 -7.03 -7.15 -7.24
CA CYS A 195 -6.13 -6.02 -7.48
C CYS A 195 -5.85 -5.20 -6.20
N ILE A 196 -6.87 -4.97 -5.37
CA ILE A 196 -6.75 -4.22 -4.10
C ILE A 196 -5.87 -4.99 -3.09
N LEU A 197 -6.04 -6.31 -2.99
CA LEU A 197 -5.19 -7.17 -2.15
C LEU A 197 -3.75 -7.22 -2.68
N GLN A 198 -3.57 -7.34 -4.00
CA GLN A 198 -2.26 -7.48 -4.63
C GLN A 198 -1.42 -6.21 -4.55
N GLY A 199 -1.98 -5.04 -4.88
CA GLY A 199 -1.24 -3.78 -4.98
C GLY A 199 0.09 -3.93 -5.72
N GLN A 200 1.14 -3.32 -5.17
CA GLN A 200 2.54 -3.52 -5.57
C GLN A 200 3.29 -4.45 -4.59
N LEU A 201 2.57 -5.35 -3.91
CA LEU A 201 3.12 -6.24 -2.89
C LEU A 201 3.82 -7.46 -3.52
N SER A 202 4.80 -8.04 -2.82
CA SER A 202 5.29 -9.36 -3.17
C SER A 202 4.23 -10.44 -2.85
N THR A 203 4.40 -11.65 -3.39
CA THR A 203 3.52 -12.78 -3.03
C THR A 203 3.53 -13.06 -1.52
N ALA A 204 4.66 -12.84 -0.83
CA ALA A 204 4.74 -13.01 0.62
C ALA A 204 3.91 -11.96 1.35
N ASP A 205 4.13 -10.67 1.06
CA ASP A 205 3.42 -9.58 1.76
C ASP A 205 1.91 -9.58 1.47
N MET A 206 1.49 -9.98 0.25
CA MET A 206 0.08 -10.18 -0.08
C MET A 206 -0.53 -11.35 0.69
N SER A 207 0.21 -12.45 0.85
CA SER A 207 -0.25 -13.61 1.63
C SER A 207 -0.39 -13.28 3.12
N GLU A 208 0.56 -12.50 3.67
CA GLU A 208 0.48 -11.96 5.03
C GLU A 208 -0.72 -11.02 5.21
N LEU A 209 -0.95 -10.10 4.28
CA LEU A 209 -2.12 -9.20 4.30
C LEU A 209 -3.43 -10.00 4.32
N MET A 210 -3.59 -11.01 3.46
CA MET A 210 -4.79 -11.86 3.45
C MET A 210 -4.91 -12.67 4.75
N ALA A 211 -3.82 -13.26 5.26
CA ALA A 211 -3.84 -14.03 6.51
C ALA A 211 -4.25 -13.18 7.72
N ASN A 212 -3.75 -11.94 7.80
CA ASN A 212 -4.11 -11.01 8.87
C ASN A 212 -5.57 -10.55 8.77
N ILE A 213 -6.08 -10.27 7.55
CA ILE A 213 -7.51 -9.99 7.33
C ILE A 213 -8.36 -11.19 7.78
N ILE A 214 -8.00 -12.42 7.38
CA ILE A 214 -8.70 -13.66 7.75
C ILE A 214 -8.74 -13.86 9.27
N ALA A 215 -7.65 -13.53 9.97
CA ALA A 215 -7.56 -13.65 11.41
C ALA A 215 -8.45 -12.64 12.14
N ASP A 216 -8.43 -11.38 11.70
CA ASP A 216 -9.22 -10.27 12.27
C ASP A 216 -10.73 -10.54 12.13
N ILE A 217 -11.19 -10.82 10.90
CA ILE A 217 -12.62 -10.96 10.61
C ILE A 217 -13.26 -12.25 11.14
N LYS A 218 -12.47 -13.22 11.63
CA LYS A 218 -12.91 -14.59 11.91
C LYS A 218 -14.12 -14.64 12.85
N THR A 219 -14.08 -13.90 13.96
CA THR A 219 -15.03 -14.05 15.07
C THR A 219 -16.28 -13.19 14.91
N ASP A 220 -16.20 -12.04 14.25
CA ASP A 220 -17.33 -11.10 14.15
C ASP A 220 -17.64 -10.55 12.74
N GLY A 221 -16.78 -10.83 11.74
CA GLY A 221 -16.97 -10.43 10.35
C GLY A 221 -16.49 -9.01 10.02
N LYS A 222 -15.79 -8.31 10.91
CA LYS A 222 -15.31 -6.94 10.70
C LYS A 222 -13.80 -6.87 10.55
N LEU A 223 -13.34 -5.90 9.76
CA LEU A 223 -11.94 -5.51 9.72
C LEU A 223 -11.74 -4.30 10.65
N ASP A 224 -11.36 -4.57 11.89
CA ASP A 224 -11.11 -3.58 12.95
C ASP A 224 -9.65 -3.09 12.93
N ASP A 225 -8.70 -3.88 12.41
CA ASP A 225 -7.31 -3.42 12.22
C ASP A 225 -7.21 -2.39 11.08
N ALA A 226 -7.22 -1.12 11.48
CA ALA A 226 -7.06 0.03 10.59
C ALA A 226 -5.77 0.00 9.75
N SER A 227 -4.71 -0.71 10.17
CA SER A 227 -3.47 -0.82 9.39
C SER A 227 -3.64 -1.70 8.14
N LEU A 228 -4.45 -2.76 8.22
CA LEU A 228 -4.83 -3.62 7.10
C LEU A 228 -5.72 -2.85 6.12
N GLY A 229 -6.69 -2.10 6.65
CA GLY A 229 -7.49 -1.15 5.88
C GLY A 229 -6.64 -0.11 5.14
N SER A 230 -5.69 0.50 5.84
CA SER A 230 -4.70 1.43 5.27
C SER A 230 -3.84 0.79 4.18
N ALA A 231 -3.43 -0.48 4.34
CA ALA A 231 -2.67 -1.21 3.32
C ALA A 231 -3.49 -1.36 2.03
N MET A 232 -4.77 -1.74 2.12
CA MET A 232 -5.65 -1.89 0.97
C MET A 232 -5.92 -0.57 0.23
N ILE A 233 -6.18 0.55 0.93
CA ILE A 233 -6.39 1.84 0.25
C ILE A 233 -5.10 2.42 -0.33
N ASN A 234 -3.93 2.16 0.28
CA ASN A 234 -2.64 2.46 -0.34
C ASN A 234 -2.48 1.65 -1.64
N ASN A 235 -2.68 0.32 -1.59
CA ASN A 235 -2.61 -0.56 -2.76
C ASN A 235 -3.53 -0.10 -3.89
N ALA A 236 -4.81 0.14 -3.61
CA ALA A 236 -5.81 0.55 -4.59
C ALA A 236 -5.46 1.87 -5.30
N LYS A 237 -4.80 2.81 -4.61
CA LYS A 237 -4.34 4.08 -5.20
C LYS A 237 -2.99 3.99 -5.93
N PHE A 238 -2.28 2.86 -5.81
CA PHE A 238 -0.92 2.66 -6.35
C PHE A 238 -0.88 1.73 -7.56
N ILE A 239 -2.02 1.15 -7.97
CA ILE A 239 -2.13 0.30 -9.16
C ILE A 239 -2.52 1.13 -10.40
N SER A 240 -1.83 0.88 -11.51
CA SER A 240 -2.26 1.37 -12.83
C SER A 240 -3.37 0.45 -13.36
N LEU A 241 -4.62 0.86 -13.16
CA LEU A 241 -5.80 0.14 -13.64
C LEU A 241 -5.78 -0.11 -15.17
N PRO A 242 -5.37 0.85 -16.03
CA PRO A 242 -5.22 0.59 -17.46
C PRO A 242 -4.18 -0.51 -17.76
N SER A 243 -3.04 -0.51 -17.06
CA SER A 243 -2.00 -1.53 -17.26
C SER A 243 -2.46 -2.91 -16.82
N VAL A 244 -3.22 -3.03 -15.72
CA VAL A 244 -3.86 -4.30 -15.31
C VAL A 244 -4.74 -4.85 -16.44
N ARG A 245 -5.55 -4.00 -17.08
CA ARG A 245 -6.37 -4.39 -18.23
C ARG A 245 -5.51 -4.85 -19.40
N GLU A 246 -4.46 -4.10 -19.76
CA GLU A 246 -3.53 -4.45 -20.84
C GLU A 246 -2.84 -5.80 -20.59
N HIS A 247 -2.36 -6.04 -19.37
CA HIS A 247 -1.74 -7.30 -18.95
C HIS A 247 -2.70 -8.48 -19.08
N LEU A 248 -3.96 -8.32 -18.65
CA LEU A 248 -4.97 -9.36 -18.78
C LEU A 248 -5.38 -9.62 -20.23
N VAL A 249 -5.47 -8.59 -21.08
CA VAL A 249 -5.71 -8.78 -22.52
C VAL A 249 -4.57 -9.58 -23.14
N ALA A 250 -3.32 -9.16 -22.89
CA ALA A 250 -2.14 -9.86 -23.37
C ALA A 250 -2.12 -11.32 -22.91
N LYS A 251 -2.44 -11.59 -21.64
CA LYS A 251 -2.46 -12.95 -21.09
C LYS A 251 -3.57 -13.81 -21.70
N TYR A 252 -4.78 -13.30 -21.87
CA TYR A 252 -5.84 -14.08 -22.49
C TYR A 252 -5.60 -14.31 -23.98
N THR A 253 -5.01 -13.37 -24.70
CA THR A 253 -4.56 -13.56 -26.10
C THR A 253 -3.44 -14.60 -26.21
N GLU A 254 -2.45 -14.62 -25.30
CA GLU A 254 -1.41 -15.66 -25.22
C GLU A 254 -2.03 -17.07 -25.09
N LEU A 255 -3.13 -17.19 -24.34
CA LEU A 255 -3.88 -18.43 -24.14
C LEU A 255 -4.85 -18.77 -25.28
N GLY A 256 -4.90 -17.96 -26.36
CA GLY A 256 -5.84 -18.13 -27.48
C GLY A 256 -7.28 -17.70 -27.16
N LEU A 257 -7.53 -17.10 -25.99
CA LEU A 257 -8.85 -16.69 -25.50
C LEU A 257 -9.25 -15.29 -25.99
N ASN A 258 -9.16 -15.06 -27.29
CA ASN A 258 -9.29 -13.74 -27.95
C ASN A 258 -10.66 -13.04 -27.77
N ASN A 259 -11.67 -13.74 -27.24
CA ASN A 259 -13.03 -13.23 -27.04
C ASN A 259 -13.36 -12.91 -25.57
N VAL A 260 -12.39 -13.04 -24.63
CA VAL A 260 -12.61 -12.70 -23.21
C VAL A 260 -12.73 -11.19 -23.07
N LYS A 261 -13.91 -10.71 -22.66
CA LYS A 261 -14.13 -9.31 -22.32
C LYS A 261 -13.89 -9.12 -20.82
N ILE A 262 -12.72 -8.59 -20.47
CA ILE A 262 -12.42 -8.18 -19.09
C ILE A 262 -13.51 -7.20 -18.62
N PRO A 263 -14.23 -7.51 -17.53
CA PRO A 263 -15.33 -6.67 -17.05
C PRO A 263 -14.82 -5.34 -16.47
N ASP A 264 -15.72 -4.43 -16.11
CA ASP A 264 -15.37 -3.10 -15.56
C ASP A 264 -15.03 -3.22 -14.06
N PHE A 265 -13.81 -3.68 -13.78
CA PHE A 265 -13.27 -3.77 -12.43
C PHE A 265 -12.75 -2.41 -11.94
N GLU A 266 -12.42 -1.50 -12.86
CA GLU A 266 -11.92 -0.17 -12.56
C GLU A 266 -12.96 0.65 -11.80
N SER A 267 -14.21 0.66 -12.27
CA SER A 267 -15.32 1.29 -11.55
C SER A 267 -15.48 0.72 -10.13
N LYS A 268 -15.21 -0.57 -9.92
CA LYS A 268 -15.28 -1.23 -8.59
C LYS A 268 -14.10 -0.88 -7.68
N VAL A 269 -12.90 -0.70 -8.24
CA VAL A 269 -11.77 -0.15 -7.47
C VAL A 269 -12.02 1.32 -7.11
N GLN A 270 -12.57 2.13 -8.02
CA GLN A 270 -12.95 3.51 -7.71
C GLN A 270 -14.10 3.59 -6.68
N GLU A 271 -15.04 2.65 -6.71
CA GLU A 271 -16.10 2.49 -5.71
C GLU A 271 -15.51 2.25 -4.31
N PHE A 272 -14.53 1.34 -4.18
CA PHE A 272 -13.78 1.16 -2.92
C PHE A 272 -13.05 2.45 -2.50
N ILE A 273 -12.26 3.06 -3.39
CA ILE A 273 -11.46 4.26 -3.09
C ILE A 273 -12.33 5.44 -2.63
N SER A 274 -13.52 5.61 -3.20
CA SER A 274 -14.41 6.74 -2.92
C SER A 274 -15.32 6.54 -1.71
N LYS A 275 -15.62 5.29 -1.33
CA LYS A 275 -16.52 4.97 -0.20
C LYS A 275 -15.80 4.55 1.08
N THR A 276 -14.54 4.11 1.00
CA THR A 276 -13.86 3.54 2.16
C THR A 276 -13.60 4.56 3.27
N ILE A 277 -13.68 4.08 4.51
CA ILE A 277 -13.31 4.81 5.72
C ILE A 277 -11.80 4.72 6.04
N TYR A 278 -11.05 3.89 5.32
CA TYR A 278 -9.64 3.64 5.60
C TYR A 278 -8.75 4.83 5.20
N THR A 279 -7.82 5.18 6.09
CA THR A 279 -6.90 6.31 5.87
C THR A 279 -5.73 5.90 4.98
N GLN A 280 -5.47 6.66 3.92
CA GLN A 280 -4.25 6.54 3.13
C GLN A 280 -3.05 7.00 3.96
N THR A 281 -2.07 6.11 4.17
CA THR A 281 -0.88 6.37 4.99
C THR A 281 0.41 6.48 4.19
N LYS A 282 0.40 6.10 2.90
CA LYS A 282 1.50 6.28 1.96
C LYS A 282 1.07 7.22 0.84
N MET A 283 1.88 8.23 0.54
CA MET A 283 1.70 9.13 -0.60
C MET A 283 3.05 9.67 -1.05
N ILE A 284 3.17 10.02 -2.34
CA ILE A 284 4.34 10.76 -2.84
C ILE A 284 4.27 12.18 -2.25
N THR A 285 5.39 12.68 -1.76
CA THR A 285 5.48 14.05 -1.24
C THR A 285 6.62 14.82 -1.90
N TYR A 286 6.44 16.13 -2.00
CA TYR A 286 7.33 17.01 -2.77
C TYR A 286 7.86 18.08 -1.81
N PRO A 287 9.00 17.84 -1.13
CA PRO A 287 9.52 18.75 -0.11
C PRO A 287 9.89 20.10 -0.74
N ASP A 288 9.84 21.21 0.01
CA ASP A 288 10.14 22.56 -0.53
C ASP A 288 11.59 22.71 -1.05
N ARG A 289 12.50 21.81 -0.67
CA ARG A 289 13.93 21.84 -0.98
C ARG A 289 14.48 20.44 -1.22
N GLY A 290 15.56 20.36 -2.00
CA GLY A 290 16.45 19.19 -2.12
C GLY A 290 17.91 19.60 -1.93
N ASP A 291 18.85 18.72 -2.27
CA ASP A 291 20.29 18.94 -2.11
C ASP A 291 20.82 20.09 -2.98
N SER A 292 20.17 20.35 -4.10
CA SER A 292 20.53 21.38 -5.09
C SER A 292 19.90 22.75 -4.82
N GLY A 293 18.93 22.86 -3.90
CA GLY A 293 18.26 24.10 -3.55
C GLY A 293 16.74 23.99 -3.44
N ILE A 294 16.02 24.98 -3.97
CA ILE A 294 14.55 25.05 -3.94
C ILE A 294 13.97 24.01 -4.89
N ASN A 295 13.03 23.18 -4.44
CA ASN A 295 12.49 22.09 -5.25
C ASN A 295 11.36 22.56 -6.18
N ILE A 296 11.57 22.49 -7.49
CA ILE A 296 10.55 22.87 -8.48
C ILE A 296 9.28 22.01 -8.42
N LEU A 297 9.29 20.85 -7.75
CA LEU A 297 8.13 19.98 -7.64
C LEU A 297 7.19 20.32 -6.46
N SER A 298 7.64 21.09 -5.46
CA SER A 298 6.79 21.44 -4.31
C SER A 298 5.62 22.36 -4.70
N ASP A 299 4.43 22.15 -4.12
CA ASP A 299 3.25 23.00 -4.34
C ASP A 299 3.45 24.44 -3.84
N SER A 300 4.36 24.64 -2.87
CA SER A 300 4.76 25.96 -2.38
C SER A 300 5.51 26.80 -3.43
N ILE A 301 6.04 26.15 -4.48
CA ILE A 301 6.92 26.75 -5.47
C ILE A 301 6.18 26.96 -6.79
N THR A 302 5.69 28.18 -7.00
CA THR A 302 5.00 28.62 -8.21
C THR A 302 5.84 29.58 -9.07
N SER A 303 6.98 30.07 -8.57
CA SER A 303 7.88 30.92 -9.34
C SER A 303 9.33 30.86 -8.84
N ILE A 304 10.27 31.15 -9.74
CA ILE A 304 11.72 31.11 -9.52
C ILE A 304 12.44 32.17 -10.38
N HIS A 305 13.71 32.46 -10.07
CA HIS A 305 14.56 33.30 -10.91
C HIS A 305 15.07 32.54 -12.15
N PRO A 306 15.20 33.20 -13.31
CA PRO A 306 15.93 32.65 -14.45
C PRO A 306 17.42 32.47 -14.13
N ARG A 307 18.11 31.68 -14.95
CA ARG A 307 19.57 31.57 -14.96
C ARG A 307 20.17 32.91 -15.39
N ASP A 308 20.86 33.57 -14.47
CA ASP A 308 21.74 34.70 -14.78
C ASP A 308 23.11 34.19 -15.25
N PHE A 309 23.55 34.69 -16.42
CA PHE A 309 24.87 34.42 -17.01
C PHE A 309 25.96 35.37 -16.51
N TYR A 310 25.60 36.50 -15.91
CA TYR A 310 26.50 37.57 -15.45
C TYR A 310 26.78 37.51 -13.95
N SER A 311 25.96 36.76 -13.19
CA SER A 311 26.21 36.45 -11.78
C SER A 311 27.43 35.53 -11.61
N SER A 312 28.26 35.84 -10.61
CA SER A 312 29.34 34.96 -10.14
C SER A 312 28.84 33.71 -9.40
N THR A 313 27.54 33.64 -9.10
CA THR A 313 26.89 32.53 -8.39
C THR A 313 25.69 32.01 -9.18
N THR A 314 25.83 30.86 -9.82
CA THR A 314 24.74 30.16 -10.49
C THR A 314 23.80 29.55 -9.45
N VAL A 315 22.54 29.98 -9.42
CA VAL A 315 21.50 29.41 -8.54
C VAL A 315 20.87 28.21 -9.22
N TYR A 316 21.03 27.03 -8.61
CA TYR A 316 20.37 25.80 -9.02
C TYR A 316 19.05 25.61 -8.25
N TYR A 317 18.14 24.87 -8.88
CA TYR A 317 16.90 24.38 -8.28
C TYR A 317 16.95 22.86 -8.17
N SER A 318 16.32 22.29 -7.15
CA SER A 318 16.15 20.84 -7.03
C SER A 318 14.96 20.36 -7.84
N MET A 319 14.97 19.07 -8.16
CA MET A 319 13.80 18.32 -8.64
C MET A 319 13.79 16.98 -7.89
N THR A 320 13.04 16.94 -6.79
CA THR A 320 13.08 15.85 -5.81
C THR A 320 11.68 15.50 -5.29
N ALA A 321 11.46 14.24 -4.94
CA ALA A 321 10.24 13.76 -4.31
C ALA A 321 10.52 12.59 -3.36
N ASN A 322 9.80 12.49 -2.25
CA ASN A 322 9.82 11.28 -1.42
C ASN A 322 8.81 10.28 -1.98
N LEU A 323 9.29 9.13 -2.44
CA LEU A 323 8.48 8.03 -2.97
C LEU A 323 8.46 6.87 -1.96
N PRO A 324 7.35 6.61 -1.26
CA PRO A 324 7.20 5.38 -0.45
C PRO A 324 7.29 4.11 -1.30
N GLN A 325 7.66 2.99 -0.69
CA GLN A 325 7.64 1.69 -1.35
C GLN A 325 6.29 1.40 -2.02
N GLY A 326 6.35 0.97 -3.28
CA GLY A 326 5.19 0.70 -4.12
C GLY A 326 4.69 1.91 -4.91
N THR A 327 5.25 3.11 -4.73
CA THR A 327 4.95 4.25 -5.61
C THR A 327 5.93 4.38 -6.76
N SER A 328 5.50 5.08 -7.81
CA SER A 328 6.33 5.51 -8.94
C SER A 328 6.01 6.96 -9.31
N LEU A 329 7.00 7.69 -9.82
CA LEU A 329 6.85 9.08 -10.26
C LEU A 329 7.51 9.27 -11.61
N ARG A 330 6.72 9.79 -12.55
CA ARG A 330 7.15 10.35 -13.82
C ARG A 330 6.72 11.81 -13.87
N VAL A 331 7.62 12.70 -14.26
CA VAL A 331 7.41 14.14 -14.40
C VAL A 331 7.66 14.52 -15.85
N VAL A 332 6.77 15.33 -16.42
CA VAL A 332 6.96 15.90 -17.76
C VAL A 332 7.04 17.42 -17.63
N LEU A 333 8.15 17.98 -18.08
CA LEU A 333 8.33 19.42 -18.20
C LEU A 333 7.96 19.87 -19.63
N LYS A 334 7.28 21.00 -19.76
CA LYS A 334 6.90 21.61 -21.05
C LYS A 334 7.08 23.13 -21.04
N GLY A 335 7.47 23.75 -22.16
CA GLY A 335 7.41 25.21 -22.34
C GLY A 335 8.77 25.92 -22.45
N SER A 336 9.07 26.86 -21.54
CA SER A 336 10.36 27.59 -21.53
C SER A 336 11.55 26.66 -21.30
N LYS A 337 12.72 26.99 -21.85
CA LYS A 337 13.87 26.08 -21.88
C LYS A 337 14.48 25.89 -20.49
N TRP A 338 14.85 24.65 -20.18
CA TRP A 338 15.57 24.27 -18.97
C TRP A 338 16.86 23.51 -19.30
N TYR A 339 17.70 23.39 -18.28
CA TYR A 339 18.96 22.68 -18.30
C TYR A 339 19.10 21.93 -16.97
N TYR A 340 19.81 20.82 -16.99
CA TYR A 340 20.15 20.09 -15.78
C TYR A 340 21.65 19.83 -15.70
N ARG A 341 22.16 19.66 -14.49
CA ARG A 341 23.55 19.32 -14.24
C ARG A 341 23.76 17.83 -14.50
N ALA A 342 24.56 17.51 -15.53
CA ALA A 342 24.90 16.12 -15.87
C ALA A 342 26.09 15.56 -15.06
N ILE A 343 26.87 16.41 -14.36
CA ILE A 343 28.00 16.01 -13.51
C ILE A 343 27.99 16.81 -12.19
N PRO A 344 27.73 16.20 -11.02
CA PRO A 344 27.39 14.78 -10.84
C PRO A 344 26.10 14.41 -11.59
N VAL A 345 25.98 13.13 -11.94
CA VAL A 345 24.79 12.62 -12.65
C VAL A 345 23.52 12.78 -11.79
N PRO A 346 22.34 12.94 -12.42
CA PRO A 346 21.05 12.94 -11.72
C PRO A 346 20.94 11.77 -10.73
N VAL A 347 20.61 12.07 -9.47
CA VAL A 347 20.57 11.05 -8.42
C VAL A 347 19.23 10.32 -8.52
N ASN A 348 19.27 9.02 -8.84
CA ASN A 348 18.08 8.16 -8.89
C ASN A 348 16.98 8.63 -9.87
N TRP A 349 17.35 9.39 -10.91
CA TRP A 349 16.46 9.80 -12.01
C TRP A 349 16.95 9.25 -13.35
N THR A 350 16.03 8.78 -14.18
CA THR A 350 16.21 8.65 -15.64
C THR A 350 15.72 9.93 -16.30
N VAL A 351 16.54 10.47 -17.21
CA VAL A 351 16.23 11.69 -17.98
C VAL A 351 15.97 11.28 -19.43
N GLY A 352 14.76 11.57 -19.92
CA GLY A 352 14.37 11.33 -21.31
C GLY A 352 15.04 12.30 -22.28
N ILE A 353 14.85 12.05 -23.58
CA ILE A 353 15.33 12.97 -24.63
C ILE A 353 14.46 14.23 -24.62
N TYR A 354 15.09 15.40 -24.71
CA TYR A 354 14.38 16.68 -24.88
C TYR A 354 13.95 16.84 -26.34
N ASP A 355 12.65 17.01 -26.58
CA ASP A 355 12.10 17.35 -27.89
C ASP A 355 12.06 18.88 -28.04
N GLU A 356 12.92 19.42 -28.90
CA GLU A 356 12.99 20.87 -29.18
C GLU A 356 11.77 21.39 -29.96
N SER A 357 11.03 20.53 -30.67
CA SER A 357 9.87 20.93 -31.48
C SER A 357 8.63 21.19 -30.61
N SER A 358 8.34 20.30 -29.66
CA SER A 358 7.26 20.47 -28.68
C SER A 358 7.71 21.17 -27.40
N LYS A 359 9.03 21.29 -27.17
CA LYS A 359 9.68 21.77 -25.94
C LYS A 359 9.24 20.96 -24.73
N VAL A 360 9.41 19.63 -24.84
CA VAL A 360 8.98 18.65 -23.82
C VAL A 360 10.16 17.76 -23.43
N GLN A 361 10.22 17.39 -22.14
CA GLN A 361 11.13 16.34 -21.65
C GLN A 361 10.49 15.57 -20.50
N GLU A 362 10.71 14.26 -20.50
CA GLU A 362 10.26 13.35 -19.45
C GLU A 362 11.40 13.03 -18.47
N PHE A 363 11.05 12.85 -17.21
CA PHE A 363 11.93 12.47 -16.11
C PHE A 363 11.24 11.42 -15.25
N SER A 364 11.91 10.32 -14.91
CA SER A 364 11.32 9.23 -14.12
C SER A 364 12.22 8.83 -12.96
N VAL A 365 11.66 8.65 -11.77
CA VAL A 365 12.42 8.21 -10.58
C VAL A 365 12.65 6.70 -10.69
N ASN A 366 13.91 6.26 -10.57
CA ASN A 366 14.30 4.88 -10.84
C ASN A 366 13.97 3.90 -9.70
N LYS A 367 13.99 4.37 -8.45
CA LYS A 367 13.74 3.57 -7.24
C LYS A 367 12.97 4.36 -6.19
N ASN A 368 11.94 3.75 -5.62
CA ASN A 368 11.29 4.23 -4.40
C ASN A 368 12.16 3.95 -3.15
N ASN A 369 11.76 4.51 -2.00
CA ASN A 369 12.51 4.52 -0.73
C ASN A 369 13.98 4.96 -0.84
N THR A 370 14.35 5.65 -1.92
CA THR A 370 15.74 6.03 -2.23
C THR A 370 15.78 7.54 -2.54
N PRO A 371 16.72 8.31 -1.95
CA PRO A 371 16.89 9.72 -2.27
C PRO A 371 17.03 9.96 -3.78
N ASN A 372 16.47 11.06 -4.26
CA ASN A 372 16.55 11.48 -5.65
C ASN A 372 16.63 13.01 -5.70
N ASP A 373 17.45 13.56 -6.60
CA ASP A 373 17.48 14.99 -6.91
C ASP A 373 18.12 15.21 -8.30
N ILE A 374 17.72 16.31 -8.95
CA ILE A 374 18.39 16.86 -10.12
C ILE A 374 18.61 18.36 -9.90
N ALA A 375 19.83 18.84 -10.09
CA ALA A 375 20.13 20.26 -10.13
C ALA A 375 19.71 20.87 -11.48
N MET A 376 18.69 21.72 -11.46
CA MET A 376 18.02 22.34 -12.60
C MET A 376 18.35 23.84 -12.74
N LEU A 377 18.27 24.35 -13.97
CA LEU A 377 18.36 25.75 -14.36
C LEU A 377 17.31 26.07 -15.41
N PHE A 378 16.81 27.30 -15.46
CA PHE A 378 15.71 27.70 -16.32
C PHE A 378 16.00 29.02 -17.04
N ASP A 379 15.64 29.11 -18.31
CA ASP A 379 15.51 30.40 -19.00
C ASP A 379 14.14 31.03 -18.69
N ALA A 380 14.02 32.34 -18.88
CA ALA A 380 12.81 33.08 -18.53
C ALA A 380 11.55 32.63 -19.31
N GLY A 381 10.39 32.81 -18.68
CA GLY A 381 9.05 32.48 -19.19
C GLY A 381 8.33 31.46 -18.30
N THR A 382 7.42 30.65 -18.86
CA THR A 382 6.61 29.70 -18.07
C THR A 382 6.97 28.25 -18.42
N VAL A 383 7.08 27.41 -17.39
CA VAL A 383 7.24 25.96 -17.51
C VAL A 383 6.02 25.27 -16.91
N THR A 384 5.37 24.41 -17.68
CA THR A 384 4.35 23.49 -17.18
C THR A 384 5.02 22.23 -16.64
N ILE A 385 4.63 21.81 -15.44
CA ILE A 385 5.07 20.58 -14.77
C ILE A 385 3.87 19.67 -14.64
N GLU A 386 3.90 18.53 -15.32
CA GLU A 386 2.89 17.47 -15.24
C GLU A 386 3.43 16.31 -14.39
N TYR A 387 2.62 15.84 -13.45
CA TYR A 387 2.96 14.74 -12.55
C TYR A 387 2.16 13.50 -12.96
N TYR A 388 2.84 12.38 -13.12
CA TYR A 388 2.27 11.09 -13.46
C TYR A 388 2.69 10.10 -12.37
N GLU A 389 1.83 9.96 -11.37
CA GLU A 389 2.07 9.14 -10.20
C GLU A 389 1.52 7.71 -10.41
N ASN A 390 2.22 6.70 -9.89
CA ASN A 390 1.77 5.31 -9.83
C ASN A 390 1.34 4.71 -11.18
N GLY A 391 2.04 5.06 -12.25
CA GLY A 391 1.76 4.56 -13.60
C GLY A 391 0.57 5.23 -14.31
N ALA A 392 0.05 6.35 -13.78
CA ALA A 392 -1.00 7.11 -14.44
C ALA A 392 -0.60 7.51 -15.89
N ILE A 393 -1.53 7.32 -16.82
CA ILE A 393 -1.38 7.68 -18.24
C ILE A 393 -1.83 9.11 -18.55
N THR A 394 -2.62 9.72 -17.66
CA THR A 394 -2.96 11.15 -17.62
C THR A 394 -2.28 11.81 -16.42
N PRO A 395 -2.00 13.13 -16.45
CA PRO A 395 -1.42 13.80 -15.29
C PRO A 395 -2.34 13.72 -14.06
N THR A 396 -1.81 13.26 -12.93
CA THR A 396 -2.50 13.31 -11.62
C THR A 396 -2.52 14.74 -11.06
N ARG A 397 -1.53 15.55 -11.44
CA ARG A 397 -1.45 16.99 -11.17
C ARG A 397 -0.79 17.73 -12.34
N VAL A 398 -1.13 19.00 -12.51
CA VAL A 398 -0.46 19.94 -13.42
C VAL A 398 -0.18 21.23 -12.66
N LYS A 399 1.04 21.77 -12.78
CA LYS A 399 1.45 23.03 -12.15
C LYS A 399 2.12 23.95 -13.18
N GLN A 400 1.90 25.26 -13.05
CA GLN A 400 2.65 26.26 -13.80
C GLN A 400 3.74 26.87 -12.92
N LEU A 401 4.96 26.93 -13.43
CA LEU A 401 6.14 27.53 -12.80
C LEU A 401 6.54 28.77 -13.61
N ASN A 402 6.46 29.96 -13.02
CA ASN A 402 6.88 31.19 -13.67
C ASN A 402 8.36 31.50 -13.37
N VAL A 403 9.13 31.73 -14.43
CA VAL A 403 10.57 31.99 -14.38
C VAL A 403 10.79 33.44 -14.82
N SER A 404 10.88 34.36 -13.85
CA SER A 404 10.87 35.81 -14.12
C SER A 404 11.49 36.62 -13.00
N ASP A 405 12.04 37.79 -13.34
CA ASP A 405 12.51 38.79 -12.39
C ASP A 405 11.57 40.00 -12.28
N PRO A 406 11.38 40.58 -11.07
CA PRO A 406 11.78 40.00 -9.79
C PRO A 406 10.92 38.76 -9.49
N ALA A 407 11.52 37.71 -8.92
CA ALA A 407 10.72 36.58 -8.45
C ALA A 407 9.68 37.08 -7.43
N PRO A 408 8.41 36.63 -7.52
CA PRO A 408 7.41 36.98 -6.51
C PRO A 408 7.81 36.39 -5.16
N ILE A 409 7.25 36.98 -4.09
CA ILE A 409 7.64 36.74 -2.70
C ILE A 409 7.73 35.24 -2.41
N VAL A 410 8.95 34.82 -2.05
CA VAL A 410 9.29 33.46 -1.63
C VAL A 410 8.43 33.11 -0.40
N ASN A 411 7.44 32.22 -0.52
CA ASN A 411 6.52 31.87 0.59
C ASN A 411 6.96 30.63 1.40
N PHE A 412 8.27 30.43 1.51
CA PHE A 412 8.91 29.44 2.37
C PHE A 412 10.22 30.02 2.92
N ILE A 413 10.79 29.37 3.93
CA ILE A 413 11.91 29.93 4.68
C ILE A 413 13.21 29.78 3.88
N THR A 414 13.95 30.89 3.75
CA THR A 414 15.27 30.91 3.08
C THR A 414 16.40 31.02 4.10
N TYR A 415 17.58 30.54 3.70
CA TYR A 415 18.82 30.62 4.48
C TYR A 415 19.91 31.22 3.57
N PRO A 416 20.04 32.56 3.50
CA PRO A 416 20.95 33.24 2.59
C PRO A 416 22.42 32.81 2.79
N LEU A 417 23.27 32.86 1.76
CA LEU A 417 24.69 32.45 1.89
C LEU A 417 25.44 33.25 2.97
N THR A 418 25.09 34.53 3.14
CA THR A 418 25.70 35.45 4.09
C THR A 418 24.66 36.26 4.86
N GLY A 419 25.02 36.63 6.08
CA GLY A 419 24.37 37.67 6.87
C GLY A 419 25.35 38.79 7.21
N LYS A 420 24.96 39.69 8.12
CA LYS A 420 25.75 40.85 8.54
C LYS A 420 27.10 40.48 9.15
N ALA A 421 27.20 39.30 9.75
CA ALA A 421 28.42 38.81 10.40
C ALA A 421 29.29 37.92 9.48
N GLY A 422 28.96 37.79 8.19
CA GLY A 422 29.66 36.94 7.23
C GLY A 422 28.88 35.68 6.85
N GLU A 423 29.58 34.60 6.52
CA GLU A 423 28.99 33.30 6.12
C GLU A 423 27.91 32.84 7.10
N ASN A 424 26.79 32.34 6.58
CA ASN A 424 25.64 31.94 7.38
C ASN A 424 25.73 30.46 7.78
N ILE A 425 25.67 30.16 9.09
CA ILE A 425 25.68 28.78 9.57
C ILE A 425 24.42 28.01 9.20
N LEU A 426 23.34 28.69 8.80
CA LEU A 426 22.11 28.03 8.35
C LEU A 426 22.14 27.67 6.86
N ASN A 427 23.09 28.20 6.09
CA ASN A 427 23.21 27.93 4.66
C ASN A 427 23.98 26.64 4.36
N ASP A 428 23.49 25.96 3.33
CA ASP A 428 23.82 24.61 2.89
C ASP A 428 25.29 24.50 2.44
N SER A 429 25.84 25.57 1.90
CA SER A 429 27.22 25.64 1.40
C SER A 429 28.27 25.67 2.52
N LEU A 430 27.91 25.98 3.77
CA LEU A 430 28.88 26.06 4.87
C LEU A 430 29.14 24.69 5.50
N GLN A 431 30.25 24.07 5.08
CA GLN A 431 30.69 22.74 5.50
C GLN A 431 31.73 22.76 6.65
N ILE A 432 32.55 23.81 6.72
CA ILE A 432 33.64 23.93 7.70
C ILE A 432 33.62 25.34 8.31
N THR A 433 33.81 25.42 9.63
CA THR A 433 34.03 26.69 10.33
C THR A 433 35.43 26.75 10.95
N ARG A 434 36.02 27.95 11.04
CA ARG A 434 37.44 28.17 11.43
C ARG A 434 37.58 28.90 12.76
N SER A 435 38.53 28.47 13.59
CA SER A 435 38.85 29.12 14.88
C SER A 435 38.94 30.65 14.78
N GLY A 436 38.38 31.36 15.76
CA GLY A 436 38.32 32.83 15.81
C GLY A 436 37.41 33.53 14.79
N LYS A 437 36.90 32.84 13.75
CA LYS A 437 35.97 33.45 12.78
C LYS A 437 34.55 33.51 13.32
N VAL A 438 33.92 34.67 13.12
CA VAL A 438 32.50 34.96 13.37
C VAL A 438 31.65 34.54 12.16
N TYR A 439 30.44 34.07 12.42
CA TYR A 439 29.46 33.64 11.42
C TYR A 439 28.08 34.26 11.70
N SER A 440 27.21 34.27 10.70
CA SER A 440 25.81 34.72 10.83
C SER A 440 24.87 33.55 11.13
N ILE A 441 23.77 33.81 11.84
CA ILE A 441 22.58 32.95 11.91
C ILE A 441 21.43 33.74 11.28
N LYS A 442 21.25 33.58 9.96
CA LYS A 442 20.29 34.35 9.18
C LYS A 442 19.27 33.45 8.48
N ALA A 443 18.01 33.81 8.62
CA ALA A 443 16.89 33.26 7.86
C ALA A 443 15.97 34.37 7.34
N GLU A 444 15.29 34.12 6.24
CA GLU A 444 14.20 34.96 5.75
C GLU A 444 12.92 34.15 5.96
N VAL A 445 12.10 34.57 6.92
CA VAL A 445 10.86 33.88 7.32
C VAL A 445 9.67 34.67 6.77
N PRO A 446 8.97 34.20 5.73
CA PRO A 446 7.85 34.92 5.13
C PRO A 446 6.64 35.03 6.06
N GLN A 447 5.74 35.99 5.78
CA GLN A 447 4.56 36.24 6.61
C GLN A 447 3.74 34.97 6.86
N GLY A 448 3.42 34.68 8.13
CA GLY A 448 2.65 33.50 8.51
C GLY A 448 3.45 32.18 8.57
N LYS A 449 4.75 32.21 8.29
CA LYS A 449 5.69 31.10 8.52
C LYS A 449 6.37 31.25 9.87
N SER A 450 6.88 30.14 10.42
CA SER A 450 7.63 30.14 11.69
C SER A 450 8.89 29.30 11.58
N LEU A 451 9.96 29.70 12.27
CA LEU A 451 11.22 28.98 12.29
C LEU A 451 11.70 28.80 13.72
N ARG A 452 12.00 27.55 14.06
CA ARG A 452 12.78 27.17 15.24
C ARG A 452 13.95 26.32 14.76
N ILE A 453 15.13 26.52 15.32
CA ILE A 453 16.31 25.70 15.06
C ILE A 453 16.89 25.19 16.38
N VAL A 454 17.53 24.02 16.36
CA VAL A 454 18.31 23.50 17.48
C VAL A 454 19.73 23.23 17.00
N LEU A 455 20.69 23.97 17.56
CA LEU A 455 22.12 23.79 17.33
C LEU A 455 22.66 22.82 18.38
N LYS A 456 23.47 21.83 17.98
CA LYS A 456 24.02 20.78 18.84
C LYS A 456 25.52 20.53 18.58
N GLY A 457 26.23 20.01 19.58
CA GLY A 457 27.50 19.27 19.42
C GLY A 457 28.66 19.76 20.30
N GLY A 458 28.83 21.08 20.40
CA GLY A 458 29.94 21.72 21.11
C GLY A 458 29.51 23.03 21.78
N THR A 459 30.47 23.90 22.08
CA THR A 459 30.22 25.22 22.68
C THR A 459 30.41 26.36 21.68
N TRP A 460 29.72 27.47 21.91
CA TRP A 460 29.79 28.70 21.13
C TRP A 460 29.55 29.92 22.03
N VAL A 461 29.95 31.09 21.53
CA VAL A 461 29.64 32.40 22.09
C VAL A 461 28.83 33.16 21.05
N LEU A 462 27.79 33.85 21.51
CA LEU A 462 26.98 34.77 20.71
C LEU A 462 27.57 36.18 20.91
N THR A 463 27.96 36.85 19.83
CA THR A 463 28.80 38.06 19.88
C THR A 463 28.11 39.30 19.29
N ASP A 464 28.41 40.47 19.85
CA ASP A 464 28.36 41.84 19.28
C ASP A 464 27.20 42.30 18.38
N PHE A 465 26.04 41.65 18.40
CA PHE A 465 24.79 42.21 17.89
C PHE A 465 23.63 41.88 18.82
N VAL A 466 22.73 42.86 19.02
CA VAL A 466 21.38 42.58 19.52
C VAL A 466 20.76 41.56 18.55
N PRO A 467 20.32 40.38 19.02
CA PRO A 467 19.77 39.35 18.15
C PRO A 467 18.56 39.91 17.41
N LEU A 468 18.70 40.09 16.10
CA LEU A 468 17.65 40.69 15.31
C LEU A 468 16.62 39.61 15.02
N ASN A 469 15.44 39.76 15.61
CA ASN A 469 14.28 38.90 15.40
C ASN A 469 14.48 37.42 15.81
N TRP A 470 15.32 37.16 16.82
CA TRP A 470 15.58 35.83 17.39
C TRP A 470 15.38 35.81 18.91
N THR A 471 14.54 34.88 19.39
CA THR A 471 14.52 34.42 20.79
C THR A 471 15.55 33.30 20.96
N ILE A 472 16.35 33.38 22.02
CA ILE A 472 17.44 32.43 22.32
C ILE A 472 17.06 31.62 23.56
N GLY A 473 16.99 30.29 23.43
CA GLY A 473 16.75 29.37 24.55
C GLY A 473 17.97 29.24 25.48
N THR A 474 17.78 28.58 26.63
CA THR A 474 18.90 28.27 27.53
C THR A 474 19.78 27.16 26.92
N TYR A 475 21.10 27.30 26.99
CA TYR A 475 22.03 26.25 26.56
C TYR A 475 21.97 25.06 27.51
N ASN A 476 21.61 23.89 26.99
CA ASN A 476 21.60 22.64 27.74
C ASN A 476 22.99 21.99 27.69
N THR A 477 23.64 21.89 28.86
CA THR A 477 25.00 21.35 29.01
C THR A 477 25.07 19.83 28.85
N ALA A 478 24.00 19.09 29.16
CA ALA A 478 23.96 17.63 29.05
C ALA A 478 23.84 17.17 27.60
N SER A 479 22.98 17.81 26.81
CA SER A 479 22.79 17.53 25.37
C SER A 479 23.69 18.38 24.46
N LYS A 480 24.49 19.30 25.02
CA LYS A 480 25.30 20.30 24.30
C LYS A 480 24.51 21.00 23.20
N SER A 481 23.35 21.55 23.56
CA SER A 481 22.38 22.08 22.59
C SER A 481 21.71 23.36 23.02
N GLN A 482 21.34 24.21 22.07
CA GLN A 482 20.55 25.42 22.31
C GLN A 482 19.52 25.62 21.20
N GLU A 483 18.35 26.11 21.59
CA GLU A 483 17.26 26.45 20.68
C GLU A 483 17.31 27.93 20.31
N PHE A 484 16.95 28.25 19.06
CA PHE A 484 16.77 29.62 18.57
C PHE A 484 15.47 29.68 17.77
N THR A 485 14.62 30.65 18.05
CA THR A 485 13.27 30.76 17.45
C THR A 485 13.05 32.16 16.92
N VAL A 486 12.57 32.28 15.68
CA VAL A 486 12.28 33.58 15.06
C VAL A 486 11.03 34.20 15.68
N THR A 487 11.11 35.46 16.11
CA THR A 487 10.03 36.12 16.87
C THR A 487 8.86 36.60 16.01
N ASP A 488 9.14 37.22 14.87
CA ASP A 488 8.15 37.80 13.96
C ASP A 488 8.41 37.37 12.52
N SER A 489 7.41 36.79 11.86
CA SER A 489 7.44 36.58 10.42
C SER A 489 7.51 37.91 9.65
N ASN A 490 8.16 37.92 8.49
CA ASN A 490 8.36 39.06 7.59
C ASN A 490 9.19 40.22 8.18
N LYS A 491 9.98 39.98 9.23
CA LYS A 491 11.03 40.90 9.71
C LYS A 491 12.42 40.30 9.46
N PRO A 492 13.46 41.11 9.15
CA PRO A 492 14.81 40.59 8.95
C PRO A 492 15.29 39.85 10.18
N THR A 493 15.90 38.67 10.01
CA THR A 493 16.59 37.97 11.11
C THR A 493 18.10 38.03 10.89
N ASP A 494 18.88 38.21 11.95
CA ASP A 494 20.33 38.02 11.93
C ASP A 494 20.89 38.02 13.36
N MET A 495 21.94 37.25 13.61
CA MET A 495 22.73 37.30 14.85
C MET A 495 24.10 36.67 14.62
N SER A 496 25.12 37.07 15.39
CA SER A 496 26.48 36.56 15.20
C SER A 496 26.85 35.45 16.19
N ILE A 497 27.63 34.48 15.72
CA ILE A 497 28.06 33.30 16.49
C ILE A 497 29.52 32.94 16.20
N THR A 498 30.24 32.56 17.26
CA THR A 498 31.62 32.07 17.22
C THR A 498 31.74 30.75 17.97
N PHE A 499 32.19 29.68 17.30
CA PHE A 499 32.36 28.35 17.92
C PHE A 499 33.67 28.25 18.69
N THR A 500 33.64 27.69 19.91
CA THR A 500 34.80 27.67 20.82
C THR A 500 35.41 26.28 21.03
N SER A 501 34.73 25.20 20.64
CA SER A 501 35.26 23.83 20.67
C SER A 501 35.36 23.25 19.26
N SER A 502 36.40 22.46 18.96
CA SER A 502 36.45 21.68 17.72
C SER A 502 35.44 20.52 17.70
N GLY A 503 35.18 19.95 16.53
CA GLY A 503 34.30 18.80 16.34
C GLY A 503 33.09 19.05 15.43
N THR A 504 32.20 18.07 15.35
CA THR A 504 30.99 18.14 14.51
C THR A 504 29.86 18.88 15.21
N TYR A 505 29.27 19.82 14.50
CA TYR A 505 28.05 20.53 14.91
C TYR A 505 26.87 20.08 14.05
N THR A 506 25.69 20.03 14.65
CA THR A 506 24.43 19.69 13.97
C THR A 506 23.45 20.84 14.11
N VAL A 507 22.77 21.21 13.01
CA VAL A 507 21.63 22.13 12.99
C VAL A 507 20.39 21.32 12.63
N GLU A 508 19.43 21.26 13.54
CA GLU A 508 18.08 20.77 13.26
C GLU A 508 17.17 21.96 13.00
N TYR A 509 16.36 21.90 11.95
CA TYR A 509 15.43 22.94 11.55
C TYR A 509 14.00 22.44 11.76
N TYR A 510 13.15 23.28 12.33
CA TYR A 510 11.75 23.01 12.64
C TYR A 510 10.92 24.15 12.06
N GLU A 511 10.52 23.99 10.80
CA GLU A 511 9.79 24.99 10.04
C GLU A 511 8.27 24.82 10.23
N ASN A 512 7.55 25.93 10.27
CA ASN A 512 6.08 26.01 10.30
C ASN A 512 5.42 25.20 11.43
N GLY A 513 6.05 25.16 12.61
CA GLY A 513 5.53 24.46 13.78
C GLY A 513 5.77 22.94 13.78
N ALA A 514 6.62 22.41 12.89
CA ALA A 514 6.98 21.00 12.89
C ALA A 514 7.53 20.52 14.25
N ILE A 515 7.04 19.38 14.71
CA ILE A 515 7.45 18.75 15.98
C ILE A 515 8.69 17.84 15.83
N VAL A 516 8.95 17.36 14.62
CA VAL A 516 10.18 16.68 14.19
C VAL A 516 10.99 17.62 13.29
N PRO A 517 12.33 17.46 13.18
CA PRO A 517 13.11 18.28 12.27
C PRO A 517 12.61 18.14 10.83
N THR A 518 12.27 19.25 10.17
CA THR A 518 12.05 19.29 8.72
C THR A 518 13.35 19.07 7.96
N ARG A 519 14.48 19.37 8.61
CA ARG A 519 15.82 19.23 8.06
C ARG A 519 16.86 19.03 9.17
N ILE A 520 17.93 18.33 8.86
CA ILE A 520 19.14 18.23 9.70
C ILE A 520 20.36 18.49 8.82
N ARG A 521 21.30 19.36 9.25
CA ARG A 521 22.60 19.57 8.58
C ARG A 521 23.73 19.41 9.59
N GLN A 522 24.90 18.96 9.13
CA GLN A 522 26.13 18.97 9.91
C GLN A 522 27.20 19.86 9.27
N PHE A 523 28.11 20.38 10.09
CA PHE A 523 29.35 21.03 9.66
C PHE A 523 30.44 20.80 10.70
N ILE A 524 31.71 20.95 10.30
CA ILE A 524 32.86 20.67 11.17
C ILE A 524 33.51 21.98 11.65
N ARG A 525 33.84 22.06 12.93
CA ARG A 525 34.82 23.04 13.45
C ARG A 525 36.20 22.38 13.44
N SER A 526 37.05 22.84 12.52
CA SER A 526 38.47 22.52 12.47
C SER A 526 39.24 23.29 13.54
#